data_AF-A0A7K0AA58-F1
#
_entry.id   AF-A0A7K0AA58-F1
#
_cell.length_a   1.000
_cell.length_b   1.000
_cell.length_c   1.000
_cell.angle_alpha   90.00
_cell.angle_beta   90.00
_cell.angle_gamma   90.00
#
_symmetry.space_group_name_H-M   'P 1'
#
loop_
_entity.id
_entity.type
_entity.pdbx_description
1 polymer ?
#
loop_
_entity_poly.entity_id
_entity_poly.type
_entity_poly.pdbx_seq_one_letter_code
_entity_poly.pdbx_strand_id
1 'polypeptide(L)'
;MEGAPSAHLPPRPVTRGGSPVVPPLDAHIGILQGAATRHQSKSHGLELCQLRALIADQAGCCALCGGRLVSRKYHIDHDHNCCPAMFSCGRCVRGLLCSRCNTGIGLLNENPDLLSDKVVTYLRPLHIGEWFSTLRPGTPASVRVCNSSGCFCLCVCEFCDEILPLSRRKRKYCGSPECLRKKKAREKAHEKNKARPKGGYRRRRPYLSCDMCGVTGGSDIKSRLLVQRRKRDEGKALCVSCRSVVRAAA
;
A
#
# COMPACT_ATOMS: atom_id res chain seq x y z
N MET A 1 43.20 5.83 -12.12
CA MET A 1 42.51 7.11 -12.37
C MET A 1 41.04 6.87 -12.08
N GLU A 2 40.66 7.03 -10.82
CA GLU A 2 39.28 6.80 -10.37
C GLU A 2 38.44 8.03 -10.73
N GLY A 3 37.38 7.81 -11.50
CA GLY A 3 36.40 8.84 -11.84
C GLY A 3 35.56 9.20 -10.61
N ALA A 4 35.49 10.48 -10.30
CA ALA A 4 34.61 11.00 -9.26
C ALA A 4 33.13 10.71 -9.60
N PRO A 5 32.29 10.34 -8.63
CA PRO A 5 30.86 10.17 -8.87
C PRO A 5 30.23 11.53 -9.16
N SER A 6 29.60 11.65 -10.32
CA SER A 6 28.81 12.81 -10.72
C SER A 6 27.73 13.08 -9.68
N ALA A 7 27.86 14.16 -8.91
CA ALA A 7 26.83 14.64 -8.01
C ALA A 7 25.59 14.98 -8.85
N HIS A 8 24.55 14.14 -8.76
CA HIS A 8 23.25 14.45 -9.33
C HIS A 8 22.71 15.70 -8.62
N LEU A 9 22.88 16.88 -9.24
CA LEU A 9 22.20 18.08 -8.81
C LEU A 9 20.68 17.86 -8.89
N PRO A 10 19.90 18.31 -7.89
CA PRO A 10 18.45 18.22 -7.96
C PRO A 10 17.94 19.02 -9.18
N PRO A 11 16.89 18.53 -9.88
CA PRO A 11 16.35 19.21 -11.04
C PRO A 11 15.83 20.60 -10.67
N ARG A 12 16.12 21.59 -11.52
CA ARG A 12 15.62 22.96 -11.34
C ARG A 12 14.08 22.94 -11.27
N PRO A 13 13.46 23.63 -10.29
CA PRO A 13 12.01 23.59 -10.13
C PRO A 13 11.31 24.28 -11.31
N VAL A 14 10.36 23.57 -11.92
CA VAL A 14 9.41 24.09 -12.93
C VAL A 14 8.00 24.10 -12.33
N THR A 15 7.26 25.19 -12.56
CA THR A 15 5.85 25.30 -12.13
C THR A 15 4.94 24.43 -13.00
N ARG A 16 3.77 24.04 -12.46
CA ARG A 16 2.66 23.51 -13.25
C ARG A 16 2.16 24.62 -14.19
N GLY A 17 2.68 24.68 -15.41
CA GLY A 17 2.29 25.71 -16.40
C GLY A 17 3.40 26.24 -17.31
N GLY A 18 4.66 25.81 -17.16
CA GLY A 18 5.67 25.92 -18.21
C GLY A 18 6.27 27.30 -18.50
N SER A 19 5.87 28.39 -17.83
CA SER A 19 6.52 29.71 -17.99
C SER A 19 7.22 30.17 -16.71
N PRO A 20 8.53 30.47 -16.76
CA PRO A 20 9.28 30.98 -15.62
C PRO A 20 9.02 32.48 -15.48
N VAL A 21 8.08 32.89 -14.62
CA VAL A 21 8.05 34.26 -14.11
C VAL A 21 9.02 34.34 -12.92
N VAL A 22 10.31 34.23 -13.21
CA VAL A 22 11.36 34.53 -12.22
C VAL A 22 11.76 35.98 -12.44
N PRO A 23 11.49 36.90 -11.48
CA PRO A 23 12.22 38.16 -11.45
C PRO A 23 13.73 37.91 -11.56
N PRO A 24 14.50 38.84 -12.15
CA PRO A 24 15.95 38.67 -12.30
C PRO A 24 16.59 38.33 -10.95
N LEU A 25 17.50 37.36 -10.97
CA LEU A 25 18.15 36.72 -9.82
C LEU A 25 18.64 37.73 -8.76
N ASP A 26 19.08 38.91 -9.21
CA ASP A 26 19.59 40.00 -8.40
C ASP A 26 18.54 40.59 -7.43
N ALA A 27 17.27 40.62 -7.81
CA ALA A 27 16.19 41.16 -6.98
C ALA A 27 15.83 40.23 -5.80
N HIS A 28 15.92 38.91 -5.96
CA HIS A 28 15.66 37.96 -4.86
C HIS A 28 16.81 37.86 -3.88
N ILE A 29 18.04 37.91 -4.39
CA ILE A 29 19.25 37.91 -3.57
C ILE A 29 19.26 39.11 -2.63
N GLY A 30 18.84 40.30 -3.10
CA GLY A 30 18.73 41.51 -2.27
C GLY A 30 17.73 41.38 -1.10
N ILE A 31 16.62 40.68 -1.29
CA ILE A 31 15.58 40.49 -0.27
C ILE A 31 16.07 39.59 0.89
N LEU A 32 17.03 38.70 0.64
CA LEU A 32 17.48 37.69 1.61
C LEU A 32 18.71 38.11 2.43
N GLN A 33 19.23 39.33 2.25
CA GLN A 33 20.49 39.78 2.86
C GLN A 33 20.26 40.89 3.90
N GLY A 34 20.10 40.50 5.18
CA GLY A 34 20.04 41.43 6.33
C GLY A 34 20.77 40.91 7.58
N ALA A 35 20.76 41.65 8.70
CA ALA A 35 21.44 41.23 9.94
C ALA A 35 20.94 39.89 10.50
N ALA A 36 19.64 39.59 10.35
CA ALA A 36 19.04 38.31 10.74
C ALA A 36 19.63 37.11 9.96
N THR A 37 19.98 37.31 8.68
CA THR A 37 20.62 36.31 7.82
C THR A 37 22.00 35.89 8.36
N ARG A 38 22.75 36.82 8.97
CA ARG A 38 24.07 36.55 9.56
C ARG A 38 23.99 35.74 10.85
N HIS A 39 22.94 35.94 11.66
CA HIS A 39 22.76 35.16 12.87
C HIS A 39 22.39 33.71 12.52
N GLN A 40 21.45 33.55 11.58
CA GLN A 40 21.02 32.23 11.12
C GLN A 40 22.18 31.44 10.48
N SER A 41 23.02 32.05 9.65
CA SER A 41 24.16 31.33 9.05
C SER A 41 25.12 30.77 10.11
N LYS A 42 25.41 31.56 11.17
CA LYS A 42 26.30 31.14 12.26
C LYS A 42 25.76 29.94 13.04
N SER A 43 24.45 29.93 13.32
CA SER A 43 23.77 28.80 13.98
C SER A 43 23.90 27.49 13.20
N HIS A 44 24.17 27.56 11.90
CA HIS A 44 24.36 26.40 11.04
C HIS A 44 25.81 26.24 10.56
N GLY A 45 26.79 26.87 11.23
CA GLY A 45 28.21 26.69 10.87
C GLY A 45 28.57 27.17 9.46
N LEU A 46 27.75 28.05 8.86
CA LEU A 46 27.96 28.59 7.53
C LEU A 46 28.57 29.99 7.57
N GLU A 47 29.56 30.20 6.71
CA GLU A 47 29.98 31.54 6.32
C GLU A 47 28.88 32.23 5.50
N LEU A 48 28.86 33.56 5.56
CA LEU A 48 27.85 34.34 4.84
C LEU A 48 27.94 34.14 3.32
N CYS A 49 29.15 33.95 2.78
CA CYS A 49 29.36 33.63 1.37
C CYS A 49 28.74 32.28 0.98
N GLN A 50 28.85 31.27 1.84
CA GLN A 50 28.27 29.93 1.62
C GLN A 50 26.74 29.99 1.61
N LEU A 51 26.13 30.70 2.58
CA LEU A 51 24.68 30.89 2.58
C LEU A 51 24.21 31.68 1.34
N ARG A 52 24.96 32.71 0.90
CA ARG A 52 24.65 33.45 -0.33
C ARG A 52 24.74 32.56 -1.57
N ALA A 53 25.75 31.71 -1.65
CA ALA A 53 25.90 30.72 -2.73
C ALA A 53 24.70 29.76 -2.73
N LEU A 54 24.28 29.26 -1.57
CA LEU A 54 23.12 28.39 -1.44
C LEU A 54 21.80 29.08 -1.86
N ILE A 55 21.62 30.35 -1.49
CA ILE A 55 20.49 31.17 -1.95
C ILE A 55 20.49 31.31 -3.47
N ALA A 56 21.66 31.59 -4.06
CA ALA A 56 21.80 31.77 -5.50
C ALA A 56 21.57 30.46 -6.28
N ASP A 57 22.12 29.35 -5.79
CA ASP A 57 21.94 28.01 -6.36
C ASP A 57 20.47 27.60 -6.41
N GLN A 58 19.73 27.86 -5.31
CA GLN A 58 18.30 27.62 -5.24
C GLN A 58 17.43 28.73 -5.89
N ALA A 59 18.03 29.74 -6.51
CA ALA A 59 17.36 30.91 -7.09
C ALA A 59 16.36 31.60 -6.12
N GLY A 60 16.66 31.58 -4.81
CA GLY A 60 15.76 32.09 -3.78
C GLY A 60 14.44 31.32 -3.65
N CYS A 61 14.42 30.03 -3.99
CA CYS A 61 13.25 29.15 -3.90
C CYS A 61 13.47 28.00 -2.91
N CYS A 62 12.37 27.42 -2.42
CA CYS A 62 12.38 26.24 -1.56
C CYS A 62 12.88 25.02 -2.33
N ALA A 63 13.88 24.30 -1.78
CA ALA A 63 14.44 23.10 -2.42
C ALA A 63 13.40 21.98 -2.63
N LEU A 64 12.37 21.91 -1.77
CA LEU A 64 11.35 20.85 -1.85
C LEU A 64 10.21 21.19 -2.81
N CYS A 65 9.56 22.34 -2.63
CA CYS A 65 8.33 22.67 -3.38
C CYS A 65 8.53 23.66 -4.51
N GLY A 66 9.74 24.22 -4.66
CA GLY A 66 10.03 25.28 -5.65
C GLY A 66 9.37 26.63 -5.35
N GLY A 67 8.62 26.76 -4.25
CA GLY A 67 7.97 28.01 -3.87
C GLY A 67 8.97 29.09 -3.51
N ARG A 68 8.71 30.33 -3.92
CA ARG A 68 9.56 31.49 -3.67
C ARG A 68 9.79 31.70 -2.16
N LEU A 69 11.05 31.84 -1.77
CA LEU A 69 11.43 32.25 -0.42
C LEU A 69 11.47 33.77 -0.38
N VAL A 70 10.76 34.34 0.60
CA VAL A 70 10.81 35.77 0.92
C VAL A 70 11.63 35.97 2.19
N SER A 71 12.17 37.17 2.35
CA SER A 71 13.03 37.54 3.48
C SER A 71 12.51 37.01 4.82
N ARG A 72 13.38 36.34 5.58
CA ARG A 72 13.12 35.78 6.92
C ARG A 72 12.04 34.68 7.01
N LYS A 73 11.55 34.13 5.89
CA LYS A 73 10.58 33.01 5.87
C LYS A 73 11.16 31.72 5.30
N TYR A 74 12.46 31.50 5.50
CA TYR A 74 13.14 30.28 5.11
C TYR A 74 13.91 29.69 6.29
N HIS A 75 14.11 28.38 6.23
CA HIS A 75 14.86 27.58 7.19
C HIS A 75 16.05 26.96 6.49
N ILE A 76 17.19 26.91 7.16
CA ILE A 76 18.36 26.14 6.72
C ILE A 76 18.13 24.72 7.22
N ASP A 77 17.77 23.82 6.31
CA ASP A 77 17.52 22.41 6.61
C ASP A 77 18.84 21.65 6.67
N HIS A 78 18.95 20.72 7.64
CA HIS A 78 20.15 19.92 7.86
C HIS A 78 19.80 18.51 8.31
N ASP A 79 20.74 17.58 8.13
CA ASP A 79 20.56 16.19 8.56
C ASP A 79 20.62 16.05 10.09
N HIS A 80 19.49 15.68 10.70
CA HIS A 80 19.38 15.46 12.15
C HIS A 80 20.08 14.18 12.64
N ASN A 81 20.45 13.26 11.75
CA ASN A 81 21.34 12.15 12.14
C ASN A 81 22.76 12.66 12.44
N CYS A 82 23.21 13.70 11.72
CA CYS A 82 24.50 14.33 11.96
C CYS A 82 24.42 15.36 13.10
N CYS A 83 23.36 16.15 13.17
CA CYS A 83 23.17 17.19 14.19
C CYS A 83 21.73 17.17 14.73
N PRO A 84 21.46 16.49 15.86
CA PRO A 84 20.10 16.33 16.40
C PRO A 84 19.45 17.60 16.96
N ALA A 85 20.26 18.63 17.22
CA ALA A 85 19.82 19.89 17.77
C ALA A 85 19.34 20.86 16.66
N MET A 86 18.81 22.01 17.09
CA MET A 86 18.42 23.09 16.17
C MET A 86 19.61 23.71 15.42
N PHE A 87 20.83 23.48 15.87
CA PHE A 87 22.07 23.96 15.26
C PHE A 87 22.70 22.88 14.39
N SER A 88 23.48 23.29 13.39
CA SER A 88 24.16 22.35 12.49
C SER A 88 25.65 22.63 12.36
N CYS A 89 26.42 21.62 11.99
CA CYS A 89 27.88 21.72 11.82
C CYS A 89 28.32 22.36 10.50
N GLY A 90 27.38 22.83 9.66
CA GLY A 90 27.65 23.35 8.32
C GLY A 90 27.83 22.27 7.24
N ARG A 91 28.43 21.13 7.58
CA ARG A 91 28.64 20.02 6.63
C ARG A 91 27.37 19.22 6.31
N CYS A 92 26.40 19.23 7.22
CA CYS A 92 25.14 18.48 7.08
C CYS A 92 23.98 19.32 6.55
N VAL A 93 24.24 20.56 6.10
CA VAL A 93 23.22 21.42 5.49
C VAL A 93 22.78 20.83 4.16
N ARG A 94 21.47 20.64 4.00
CA ARG A 94 20.85 20.08 2.79
C ARG A 94 20.36 21.18 1.84
N GLY A 95 19.79 22.25 2.38
CA GLY A 95 19.27 23.35 1.57
C GLY A 95 18.37 24.33 2.33
N LEU A 96 17.72 25.22 1.59
CA LEU A 96 16.73 26.16 2.14
C LEU A 96 15.31 25.65 1.88
N LEU A 97 14.51 25.60 2.93
CA LEU A 97 13.10 25.20 2.88
C LEU A 97 12.19 26.33 3.34
N CYS A 98 10.97 26.39 2.80
CA CYS A 98 9.92 27.23 3.38
C CYS A 98 9.37 26.57 4.66
N SER A 99 8.76 27.36 5.55
CA SER A 99 8.25 26.84 6.84
C SER A 99 7.33 25.64 6.68
N ARG A 100 6.46 25.62 5.66
CA ARG A 100 5.53 24.52 5.41
C ARG A 100 6.26 23.21 5.07
N CYS A 101 7.27 23.29 4.20
CA CYS A 101 8.05 22.13 3.81
C CYS A 101 8.91 21.64 4.97
N ASN A 102 9.60 22.55 5.66
CA ASN A 102 10.43 22.22 6.82
C ASN A 102 9.63 21.49 7.90
N THR A 103 8.49 22.06 8.30
CA THR A 103 7.59 21.41 9.28
C THR A 103 7.02 20.09 8.74
N GLY A 104 6.65 20.04 7.46
CA GLY A 104 6.06 18.84 6.85
C GLY A 104 6.98 17.63 6.87
N ILE A 105 8.27 17.81 6.53
CA ILE A 105 9.25 16.71 6.57
C ILE A 105 9.50 16.28 8.02
N GLY A 106 9.59 17.24 8.96
CA GLY A 106 9.71 16.96 10.39
C GLY A 106 8.53 16.16 10.96
N LEU A 107 7.30 16.48 10.56
CA LEU A 107 6.09 15.71 10.95
C LEU A 107 6.07 14.28 10.41
N LEU A 108 6.84 14.02 9.35
CA LEU A 108 7.04 12.69 8.78
C LEU A 108 8.33 12.04 9.28
N ASN A 109 8.89 12.56 10.39
CA ASN A 109 10.10 12.09 11.06
C ASN A 109 11.32 11.96 10.12
N GLU A 110 11.34 12.74 9.05
CA GLU A 110 12.41 12.73 8.04
C GLU A 110 12.70 11.32 7.49
N ASN A 111 11.72 10.42 7.54
CA ASN A 111 11.89 9.02 7.20
C ASN A 111 11.76 8.82 5.67
N PRO A 112 12.83 8.46 4.94
CA PRO A 112 12.78 8.29 3.50
C PRO A 112 11.82 7.19 3.04
N ASP A 113 11.64 6.13 3.83
CA ASP A 113 10.72 5.03 3.52
C ASP A 113 9.25 5.46 3.63
N LEU A 114 8.95 6.43 4.50
CA LEU A 114 7.61 7.03 4.58
C LEU A 114 7.41 8.04 3.45
N LEU A 115 8.41 8.88 3.19
CA LEU A 115 8.36 9.98 2.22
C LEU A 115 8.41 9.54 0.74
N SER A 116 8.72 8.27 0.46
CA SER A 116 8.79 7.69 -0.87
C SER A 116 7.43 7.11 -1.32
N ASP A 117 7.37 5.81 -1.65
CA ASP A 117 6.23 5.19 -2.30
C ASP A 117 4.98 5.13 -1.43
N LYS A 118 5.14 5.16 -0.10
CA LYS A 118 4.01 5.05 0.84
C LYS A 118 3.09 6.27 0.78
N VAL A 119 3.66 7.48 0.92
CA VAL A 119 2.89 8.73 0.82
C VAL A 119 2.35 8.90 -0.60
N VAL A 120 3.14 8.63 -1.64
CA VAL A 120 2.67 8.71 -3.03
C VAL A 120 1.50 7.76 -3.27
N THR A 121 1.60 6.51 -2.82
CA THR A 121 0.52 5.52 -2.96
C THR A 121 -0.73 5.94 -2.19
N TYR A 122 -0.57 6.48 -0.98
CA TYR A 122 -1.70 6.98 -0.18
C TYR A 122 -2.40 8.18 -0.84
N LEU A 123 -1.66 9.08 -1.48
CA LEU A 123 -2.21 10.27 -2.15
C LEU A 123 -2.80 9.98 -3.53
N ARG A 124 -2.48 8.83 -4.14
CA ARG A 124 -3.15 8.41 -5.38
C ARG A 124 -4.64 8.20 -5.09
N PRO A 125 -5.53 8.57 -6.02
CA PRO A 125 -6.95 8.30 -5.86
C PRO A 125 -7.16 6.80 -5.67
N LEU A 126 -7.64 6.39 -4.51
CA LEU A 126 -8.35 5.13 -4.35
C LEU A 126 -9.82 5.50 -4.29
N HIS A 127 -10.52 5.36 -5.41
CA HIS A 127 -11.98 5.37 -5.35
C HIS A 127 -12.40 4.25 -4.40
N ILE A 128 -13.31 4.54 -3.48
CA ILE A 128 -13.77 3.55 -2.50
C ILE A 128 -14.25 2.25 -3.19
N GLY A 129 -14.77 2.36 -4.42
CA GLY A 129 -15.13 1.23 -5.29
C GLY A 129 -13.95 0.39 -5.79
N GLU A 130 -12.79 0.98 -6.11
CA GLU A 130 -11.57 0.25 -6.48
C GLU A 130 -10.96 -0.45 -5.26
N TRP A 131 -11.03 0.19 -4.09
CA TRP A 131 -10.67 -0.46 -2.83
C TRP A 131 -11.54 -1.70 -2.57
N PHE A 132 -12.85 -1.62 -2.78
CA PHE A 132 -13.73 -2.80 -2.70
C PHE A 132 -13.44 -3.85 -3.78
N SER A 133 -12.96 -3.44 -4.96
CA SER A 133 -12.67 -4.35 -6.08
C SER A 133 -11.34 -5.09 -5.93
N THR A 134 -10.38 -4.53 -5.19
CA THR A 134 -9.09 -5.16 -4.88
C THR A 134 -9.15 -6.09 -3.66
N LEU A 135 -10.27 -6.06 -2.90
CA LEU A 135 -10.57 -7.10 -1.93
C LEU A 135 -10.71 -8.43 -2.67
N ARG A 136 -9.72 -9.33 -2.50
CA ARG A 136 -9.76 -10.67 -3.09
C ARG A 136 -11.11 -11.34 -2.78
N PRO A 137 -11.71 -12.09 -3.73
CA PRO A 137 -12.81 -12.98 -3.37
C PRO A 137 -12.30 -13.95 -2.29
N GLY A 138 -12.81 -13.77 -1.06
CA GLY A 138 -12.25 -14.38 0.15
C GLY A 138 -11.97 -13.40 1.29
N THR A 139 -12.32 -12.11 1.17
CA THR A 139 -12.43 -11.23 2.34
C THR A 139 -13.24 -11.91 3.44
N PRO A 140 -12.79 -11.83 4.69
CA PRO A 140 -13.48 -12.51 5.76
C PRO A 140 -14.88 -11.90 5.87
N ALA A 141 -15.91 -12.74 5.76
CA ALA A 141 -17.32 -12.36 5.95
C ALA A 141 -17.58 -11.66 7.31
N SER A 142 -16.59 -11.70 8.21
CA SER A 142 -16.55 -10.97 9.47
C SER A 142 -15.15 -10.46 9.81
N VAL A 143 -15.00 -9.17 10.12
CA VAL A 143 -13.80 -8.59 10.74
C VAL A 143 -14.00 -8.52 12.26
N ARG A 144 -13.02 -8.93 13.05
CA ARG A 144 -13.05 -8.74 14.51
C ARG A 144 -12.50 -7.34 14.83
N VAL A 145 -13.28 -6.55 15.56
CA VAL A 145 -12.95 -5.18 16.00
C VAL A 145 -12.91 -5.20 17.52
N CYS A 146 -11.80 -4.80 18.13
CA CYS A 146 -11.67 -4.74 19.59
C CYS A 146 -11.37 -3.31 20.04
N ASN A 147 -11.99 -2.90 21.16
CA ASN A 147 -11.71 -1.64 21.84
C ASN A 147 -11.70 -1.86 23.37
N SER A 148 -11.59 -0.77 24.15
CA SER A 148 -11.61 -0.81 25.61
C SER A 148 -12.87 -1.46 26.20
N SER A 149 -13.98 -1.47 25.46
CA SER A 149 -15.26 -2.07 25.87
C SER A 149 -15.41 -3.56 25.47
N GLY A 150 -14.42 -4.12 24.76
CA GLY A 150 -14.35 -5.54 24.37
C GLY A 150 -14.22 -5.77 22.86
N CYS A 151 -14.38 -7.04 22.45
CA CYS A 151 -14.29 -7.47 21.05
C CYS A 151 -15.66 -7.72 20.41
N PHE A 152 -15.85 -7.17 19.23
CA PHE A 152 -17.06 -7.25 18.40
C PHE A 152 -16.72 -7.82 17.02
N CYS A 153 -17.73 -8.36 16.35
CA CYS A 153 -17.64 -8.82 14.97
C CYS A 153 -18.40 -7.82 14.08
N LEU A 154 -17.68 -7.19 13.15
CA LEU A 154 -18.25 -6.48 12.01
C LEU A 154 -18.49 -7.51 10.93
N CYS A 155 -19.75 -7.79 10.59
CA CYS A 155 -20.10 -8.81 9.61
C CYS A 155 -20.80 -8.18 8.42
N VAL A 156 -20.69 -8.81 7.26
CA VAL A 156 -21.44 -8.43 6.07
C VAL A 156 -22.53 -9.48 5.83
N CYS A 157 -23.74 -9.04 5.49
CA CYS A 157 -24.84 -9.94 5.21
C CYS A 157 -24.55 -10.81 3.99
N GLU A 158 -24.67 -12.14 4.14
CA GLU A 158 -24.44 -13.09 3.03
C GLU A 158 -25.42 -12.95 1.84
N PHE A 159 -26.48 -12.12 1.92
CA PHE A 159 -27.53 -12.03 0.89
C PHE A 159 -27.70 -10.66 0.23
N CYS A 160 -27.21 -9.59 0.84
CA CYS A 160 -27.42 -8.22 0.35
C CYS A 160 -26.19 -7.33 0.55
N ASP A 161 -25.07 -7.89 1.02
CA ASP A 161 -23.81 -7.19 1.29
C ASP A 161 -23.92 -5.99 2.25
N GLU A 162 -25.03 -5.89 2.99
CA GLU A 162 -25.25 -4.88 4.03
C GLU A 162 -24.35 -5.15 5.24
N ILE A 163 -23.71 -4.09 5.76
CA ILE A 163 -22.90 -4.15 6.98
C ILE A 163 -23.83 -4.33 8.18
N LEU A 164 -23.63 -5.42 8.94
CA LEU A 164 -24.42 -5.74 10.11
C LEU A 164 -23.95 -4.96 11.35
N PRO A 165 -24.85 -4.66 12.31
CA PRO A 165 -24.47 -4.03 13.57
C PRO A 165 -23.41 -4.83 14.32
N LEU A 166 -22.44 -4.13 14.91
CA LEU A 166 -21.39 -4.71 15.72
C LEU A 166 -21.99 -5.59 16.81
N SER A 167 -21.54 -6.85 16.88
CA SER A 167 -22.05 -7.82 17.84
C SER A 167 -20.93 -8.66 18.41
N ARG A 168 -21.05 -9.06 19.69
CA ARG A 168 -20.10 -10.01 20.30
C ARG A 168 -20.10 -11.38 19.61
N ARG A 169 -21.14 -11.71 18.84
CA ARG A 169 -21.28 -12.95 18.09
C ARG A 169 -21.21 -12.67 16.59
N LYS A 170 -20.65 -13.60 15.82
CA LYS A 170 -20.70 -13.53 14.35
C LYS A 170 -22.15 -13.65 13.89
N ARG A 171 -22.63 -12.65 13.14
CA ARG A 171 -23.94 -12.66 12.47
C ARG A 171 -23.71 -12.87 10.98
N LYS A 172 -24.52 -13.70 10.35
CA LYS A 172 -24.40 -14.00 8.90
C LYS A 172 -25.40 -13.28 8.02
N TYR A 173 -26.50 -12.81 8.60
CA TYR A 173 -27.65 -12.33 7.83
C TYR A 173 -28.21 -11.05 8.44
N CYS A 174 -28.69 -10.18 7.55
CA CYS A 174 -29.45 -8.99 7.89
C CYS A 174 -30.84 -9.39 8.39
N GLY A 175 -31.38 -8.66 9.36
CA GLY A 175 -32.72 -8.92 9.91
C GLY A 175 -33.87 -8.56 8.96
N SER A 176 -33.56 -8.13 7.72
CA SER A 176 -34.58 -7.70 6.77
C SER A 176 -35.52 -8.86 6.40
N PRO A 177 -36.80 -8.57 6.10
CA PRO A 177 -37.76 -9.60 5.70
C PRO A 177 -37.28 -10.43 4.50
N GLU A 178 -36.59 -9.80 3.54
CA GLU A 178 -36.05 -10.47 2.35
C GLU A 178 -34.89 -11.41 2.68
N CYS A 179 -33.90 -10.93 3.45
CA CYS A 179 -32.77 -11.74 3.95
C CYS A 179 -33.28 -12.96 4.74
N LEU A 180 -34.28 -12.78 5.60
CA LEU A 180 -34.86 -13.84 6.41
C LEU A 180 -35.61 -14.89 5.57
N ARG A 181 -36.29 -14.48 4.50
CA ARG A 181 -36.90 -15.42 3.54
C ARG A 181 -35.83 -16.25 2.82
N LYS A 182 -34.77 -15.62 2.32
CA LYS A 182 -33.64 -16.32 1.66
C LYS A 182 -32.95 -17.30 2.63
N LYS A 183 -32.76 -16.91 3.89
CA LYS A 183 -32.25 -17.79 4.96
C LYS A 183 -33.12 -19.03 5.14
N LYS A 184 -34.44 -18.85 5.35
CA LYS A 184 -35.39 -19.96 5.54
C LYS A 184 -35.40 -20.90 4.33
N ALA A 185 -35.36 -20.36 3.12
CA ALA A 185 -35.29 -21.16 1.89
C ALA A 185 -34.03 -22.03 1.84
N ARG A 186 -32.86 -21.48 2.18
CA ARG A 186 -31.59 -22.21 2.26
C ARG A 186 -31.59 -23.29 3.34
N GLU A 187 -32.16 -23.01 4.51
CA GLU A 187 -32.34 -24.00 5.59
C GLU A 187 -33.25 -25.16 5.14
N LYS A 188 -34.38 -24.84 4.49
CA LYS A 188 -35.30 -25.85 3.93
C LYS A 188 -34.63 -26.70 2.84
N ALA A 189 -33.82 -26.09 1.98
CA ALA A 189 -33.05 -26.82 0.96
C ALA A 189 -32.00 -27.75 1.58
N HIS A 190 -31.33 -27.31 2.65
CA HIS A 190 -30.39 -28.13 3.39
C HIS A 190 -31.08 -29.34 4.03
N GLU A 191 -32.24 -29.14 4.65
CA GLU A 191 -33.00 -30.24 5.27
C GLU A 191 -33.50 -31.24 4.22
N LYS A 192 -34.00 -30.77 3.07
CA LYS A 192 -34.35 -31.65 1.93
C LYS A 192 -33.16 -32.47 1.44
N ASN A 193 -31.97 -31.86 1.36
CA ASN A 193 -30.75 -32.57 0.96
C ASN A 193 -30.31 -33.60 2.02
N LYS A 194 -30.52 -33.31 3.31
CA LYS A 194 -30.22 -34.22 4.42
C LYS A 194 -31.18 -35.42 4.45
N ALA A 195 -32.46 -35.19 4.11
CA ALA A 195 -33.51 -36.22 4.05
C ALA A 195 -33.45 -37.09 2.79
N ARG A 196 -32.67 -36.70 1.77
CA ARG A 196 -32.50 -37.49 0.55
C ARG A 196 -31.82 -38.83 0.91
N PRO A 197 -32.43 -39.99 0.59
CA PRO A 197 -31.83 -41.27 0.91
C PRO A 197 -30.43 -41.32 0.30
N LYS A 198 -29.44 -41.70 1.11
CA LYS A 198 -28.09 -41.97 0.61
C LYS A 198 -28.23 -43.17 -0.33
N GLY A 199 -28.40 -42.91 -1.62
CA GLY A 199 -28.54 -43.94 -2.64
C GLY A 199 -27.48 -45.01 -2.45
N GLY A 200 -27.95 -46.27 -2.44
CA GLY A 200 -27.19 -47.46 -2.05
C GLY A 200 -25.86 -47.61 -2.76
N TYR A 201 -24.96 -48.36 -2.11
CA TYR A 201 -23.63 -48.77 -2.57
C TYR A 201 -23.00 -47.77 -3.56
N ARG A 202 -22.19 -46.82 -3.04
CA ARG A 202 -21.25 -46.09 -3.88
C ARG A 202 -20.50 -47.14 -4.69
N ARG A 203 -20.75 -47.24 -6.01
CA ARG A 203 -19.90 -48.02 -6.92
C ARG A 203 -18.47 -47.69 -6.52
N ARG A 204 -17.68 -48.69 -6.11
CA ARG A 204 -16.27 -48.50 -5.76
C ARG A 204 -15.68 -47.71 -6.92
N ARG A 205 -15.26 -46.47 -6.65
CA ARG A 205 -14.72 -45.65 -7.72
C ARG A 205 -13.43 -46.32 -8.18
N PRO A 206 -13.16 -46.38 -9.49
CA PRO A 206 -11.99 -47.08 -10.00
C PRO A 206 -10.71 -46.46 -9.41
N TYR A 207 -9.75 -47.34 -9.10
CA TYR A 207 -8.39 -46.95 -8.79
C TYR A 207 -7.76 -46.38 -10.07
N LEU A 208 -6.99 -45.29 -9.95
CA LEU A 208 -6.33 -44.66 -11.09
C LEU A 208 -4.82 -44.91 -11.00
N SER A 209 -4.18 -45.13 -12.14
CA SER A 209 -2.73 -45.26 -12.28
C SER A 209 -2.18 -44.25 -13.29
N CYS A 210 -0.98 -43.75 -13.01
CA CYS A 210 -0.20 -42.96 -13.93
C CYS A 210 0.93 -43.80 -14.55
N ASP A 211 0.87 -44.05 -15.85
CA ASP A 211 1.87 -44.88 -16.55
C ASP A 211 3.27 -44.23 -16.59
N MET A 212 3.34 -42.90 -16.46
CA MET A 212 4.62 -42.17 -16.53
C MET A 212 5.41 -42.13 -15.22
N CYS A 213 4.75 -42.08 -14.07
CA CYS A 213 5.44 -41.98 -12.76
C CYS A 213 5.06 -43.09 -11.78
N GLY A 214 4.22 -44.05 -12.19
CA GLY A 214 3.85 -45.21 -11.38
C GLY A 214 2.93 -44.92 -10.19
N VAL A 215 2.50 -43.67 -9.99
CA VAL A 215 1.67 -43.30 -8.85
C VAL A 215 0.26 -43.88 -9.02
N THR A 216 -0.21 -44.60 -8.00
CA THR A 216 -1.54 -45.21 -7.94
C THR A 216 -2.37 -44.64 -6.78
N GLY A 217 -3.68 -44.55 -6.94
CA GLY A 217 -4.55 -44.04 -5.88
C GLY A 217 -6.02 -43.92 -6.23
N GLY A 218 -6.83 -43.73 -5.19
CA GLY A 218 -8.28 -43.59 -5.30
C GLY A 218 -8.71 -42.28 -5.95
N SER A 219 -9.96 -42.23 -6.42
CA SER A 219 -10.60 -41.00 -6.93
C SER A 219 -11.48 -40.30 -5.89
N ASP A 220 -11.18 -40.52 -4.60
CA ASP A 220 -11.84 -39.87 -3.49
C ASP A 220 -11.19 -38.50 -3.16
N ILE A 221 -11.95 -37.65 -2.46
CA ILE A 221 -11.52 -36.28 -2.16
C ILE A 221 -10.33 -36.22 -1.19
N LYS A 222 -10.05 -37.30 -0.43
CA LYS A 222 -8.94 -37.34 0.53
C LYS A 222 -7.62 -37.80 -0.12
N SER A 223 -7.66 -38.60 -1.18
CA SER A 223 -6.48 -39.05 -1.96
C SER A 223 -6.03 -38.02 -3.02
N ARG A 224 -5.99 -36.74 -2.63
CA ARG A 224 -5.67 -35.54 -3.46
C ARG A 224 -4.28 -35.54 -4.15
N LEU A 225 -3.59 -36.67 -4.21
CA LEU A 225 -2.26 -36.83 -4.79
C LEU A 225 -2.27 -37.07 -6.31
N LEU A 226 -3.42 -37.32 -6.96
CA LEU A 226 -3.43 -37.82 -8.34
C LEU A 226 -4.27 -37.11 -9.39
N VAL A 227 -5.27 -36.27 -9.06
CA VAL A 227 -6.15 -35.71 -10.10
C VAL A 227 -6.45 -34.23 -9.92
N GLN A 228 -5.91 -33.39 -10.80
CA GLN A 228 -6.48 -32.07 -11.08
C GLN A 228 -7.60 -32.23 -12.12
N ARG A 229 -8.87 -32.16 -11.70
CA ARG A 229 -9.99 -32.05 -12.65
C ARG A 229 -9.94 -30.65 -13.28
N ARG A 230 -9.52 -30.54 -14.56
CA ARG A 230 -9.81 -29.31 -15.32
C ARG A 230 -11.31 -29.23 -15.61
N LYS A 231 -11.87 -28.03 -15.52
CA LYS A 231 -13.22 -27.74 -16.03
C LYS A 231 -13.19 -27.89 -17.55
N ARG A 232 -14.23 -28.56 -18.10
CA ARG A 232 -14.80 -28.47 -19.46
C ARG A 232 -13.72 -28.18 -20.52
N ASP A 233 -13.14 -29.17 -21.21
CA ASP A 233 -13.76 -29.70 -22.43
C ASP A 233 -13.23 -31.07 -22.90
N GLU A 234 -12.37 -31.77 -22.14
CA GLU A 234 -11.84 -33.09 -22.59
C GLU A 234 -12.07 -34.28 -21.63
N GLY A 235 -12.64 -34.08 -20.45
CA GLY A 235 -13.02 -35.18 -19.54
C GLY A 235 -11.87 -36.06 -18.99
N LYS A 236 -10.62 -35.82 -19.39
CA LYS A 236 -9.44 -36.59 -18.96
C LYS A 236 -8.92 -36.13 -17.60
N ALA A 237 -8.61 -37.09 -16.73
CA ALA A 237 -7.93 -36.84 -15.46
C ALA A 237 -6.40 -36.77 -15.71
N LEU A 238 -5.70 -35.85 -15.03
CA LEU A 238 -4.25 -35.68 -15.15
C LEU A 238 -3.54 -35.90 -13.82
N CYS A 239 -2.38 -36.57 -13.86
CA CYS A 239 -1.50 -36.78 -12.71
C CYS A 239 -0.98 -35.43 -12.17
N VAL A 240 -1.05 -35.22 -10.85
CA VAL A 240 -0.59 -33.96 -10.23
C VAL A 240 0.94 -33.82 -10.32
N SER A 241 1.67 -34.95 -10.28
CA SER A 241 3.14 -34.97 -10.29
C SER A 241 3.73 -34.69 -11.68
N CYS A 242 3.24 -35.36 -12.74
CA CYS A 242 3.85 -35.29 -14.06
C CYS A 242 2.91 -34.79 -15.17
N ARG A 243 1.67 -34.43 -14.84
CA ARG A 243 0.64 -33.90 -15.77
C ARG A 243 0.25 -34.81 -16.94
N SER A 244 0.66 -36.07 -16.93
CA SER A 244 0.22 -37.07 -17.91
C SER A 244 -1.23 -37.51 -17.65
N VAL A 245 -1.87 -38.09 -18.67
CA VAL A 245 -3.23 -38.64 -18.57
C VAL A 245 -3.22 -39.90 -17.70
N VAL A 246 -4.07 -39.93 -16.67
CA VAL A 246 -4.24 -41.14 -15.84
C VAL A 246 -5.33 -42.04 -16.39
N ARG A 247 -5.16 -43.36 -16.24
CA ARG A 247 -6.11 -44.39 -16.69
C ARG A 247 -6.72 -45.11 -15.49
N ALA A 248 -7.86 -45.75 -15.70
CA ALA A 248 -8.39 -46.70 -14.72
C ALA A 248 -7.43 -47.90 -14.64
N ALA A 249 -7.02 -48.26 -13.44
CA ALA A 249 -6.31 -49.52 -13.22
C ALA A 249 -7.27 -50.67 -13.56
N ALA A 250 -6.78 -51.67 -14.30
CA ALA A 250 -7.49 -52.91 -14.59
C ALA A 250 -7.68 -53.74 -13.32
#